data_AF-A0A924ZGZ7-F1
#
_entry.id   AF-A0A924ZGZ7-F1
#
_cell.length_a   1.000
_cell.length_b   1.000
_cell.length_c   1.000
_cell.angle_alpha   90.00
_cell.angle_beta   90.00
_cell.angle_gamma   90.00
#
_symmetry.space_group_name_H-M   'P 1'
#
loop_
_entity.id
_entity.type
_entity.pdbx_description
1 polymer ?
#
loop_
_entity_poly.entity_id
_entity_poly.type
_entity_poly.pdbx_seq_one_letter_code
_entity_poly.pdbx_strand_id
1 'polypeptide(L)' 'MTVQIFAENLRPAEALESLMARHGVMRVLVAVPAVLWRRRRATRLSQPISPHLARDIGLVPEPPRKTHWDLR' A
#
# COMPACT_ATOMS: atom_id res chain seq x y z
N MET A 1 -5.72 -14.53 15.48
CA MET A 1 -4.33 -14.03 15.49
C MET A 1 -4.26 -12.76 14.66
N THR A 2 -4.28 -11.61 15.32
CA THR A 2 -4.08 -10.31 14.67
C THR A 2 -2.58 -10.08 14.51
N VAL A 3 -2.09 -10.02 13.27
CA VAL A 3 -0.71 -9.65 12.98
C VAL A 3 -0.59 -8.15 13.24
N GLN A 4 -0.26 -7.78 14.48
CA GLN A 4 0.13 -6.42 14.82
C GLN A 4 1.50 -6.19 14.19
N ILE A 5 1.50 -5.52 13.04
CA ILE A 5 2.74 -5.07 12.39
C ILE A 5 3.24 -3.92 13.26
N PHE A 6 4.12 -4.21 14.21
CA PHE A 6 4.95 -3.19 14.84
C PHE A 6 5.81 -2.61 13.73
N ALA A 7 5.31 -1.55 13.09
CA ALA A 7 6.13 -0.65 12.31
C ALA A 7 7.00 0.08 13.32
N GLU A 8 8.04 -0.59 13.81
CA GLU A 8 9.17 0.08 14.43
C GLU A 8 9.57 1.20 13.47
N ASN A 9 9.63 2.43 13.97
CA ASN A 9 9.96 3.63 13.20
C ASN A 9 11.45 3.62 12.78
N LEU A 10 11.94 2.52 12.20
CA LEU A 10 13.24 2.48 11.56
C LEU A 10 13.19 3.41 10.36
N ARG A 11 14.24 4.22 10.24
CA ARG A 11 14.41 5.01 9.03
C ARG A 11 14.49 4.03 7.86
N PRO A 12 13.91 4.34 6.68
CA PRO A 12 13.91 3.42 5.54
C PRO A 12 15.31 2.92 5.17
N ALA A 13 16.35 3.73 5.40
CA ALA A 13 17.75 3.35 5.21
C ALA A 13 18.20 2.24 6.17
N GLU A 14 17.91 2.36 7.46
CA GLU A 14 18.28 1.37 8.51
C GLU A 14 17.54 0.04 8.29
N ALA A 15 16.26 0.11 7.92
CA ALA A 15 15.49 -1.07 7.56
C ALA A 15 16.07 -1.76 6.32
N LEU A 16 16.52 -1.01 5.31
CA LEU A 16 17.12 -1.56 4.10
C LEU A 16 18.48 -2.21 4.39
N GLU A 17 19.30 -1.56 5.22
CA GLU A 17 20.61 -2.08 5.63
C GLU A 17 20.47 -3.39 6.42
N SER A 18 19.52 -3.47 7.36
CA SER A 18 19.27 -4.71 8.10
C SER A 18 18.76 -5.84 7.19
N LEU A 19 17.93 -5.51 6.19
CA LEU A 19 17.49 -6.44 5.14
C LEU A 19 18.65 -6.96 4.30
N MET A 20 19.58 -6.07 3.91
CA MET A 20 20.76 -6.43 3.13
C MET A 20 21.71 -7.31 3.94
N ALA A 21 21.93 -6.98 5.22
CA ALA A 21 22.75 -7.78 6.12
C ALA A 21 22.18 -9.19 6.34
N ARG A 22 20.84 -9.33 6.43
CA ARG A 22 20.18 -10.61 6.71
C ARG A 22 20.00 -11.51 5.48
N HIS A 23 19.72 -10.92 4.31
CA HIS A 23 19.33 -11.68 3.12
C HIS A 23 20.28 -11.53 1.93
N GLY A 24 21.28 -10.66 2.04
CA GLY A 24 22.20 -10.33 0.96
C GLY A 24 21.64 -9.28 0.02
N VAL A 25 22.53 -8.42 -0.47
CA VAL A 25 22.20 -7.24 -1.30
C VAL A 25 21.39 -7.60 -2.54
N MET A 26 21.78 -8.66 -3.27
CA MET A 26 21.11 -9.06 -4.52
C MET A 26 19.65 -9.45 -4.32
N ARG A 27 19.30 -10.11 -3.21
CA ARG A 27 17.91 -10.49 -2.93
C ARG A 27 17.05 -9.28 -2.61
N VAL A 28 17.61 -8.31 -1.87
CA VAL A 28 16.93 -7.07 -1.53
C VAL A 28 16.70 -6.20 -2.78
N LEU A 29 17.71 -6.09 -3.65
CA LEU A 29 17.61 -5.32 -4.90
C LEU A 29 16.53 -5.85 -5.85
N VAL A 30 16.23 -7.15 -5.85
CA VAL A 30 15.12 -7.73 -6.63
C VAL A 30 13.79 -7.59 -5.90
N ALA A 31 13.76 -7.82 -4.58
CA ALA A 31 12.54 -7.81 -3.80
C ALA A 31 11.89 -6.42 -3.68
N VAL A 32 12.68 -5.38 -3.43
CA VAL A 32 12.18 -4.00 -3.25
C VAL A 32 11.39 -3.49 -4.46
N PRO A 33 11.91 -3.52 -5.70
CA PRO A 33 11.14 -3.09 -6.87
C PRO A 33 9.95 -3.99 -7.16
N ALA A 34 10.05 -5.31 -6.93
CA ALA A 34 8.92 -6.23 -7.12
C ALA A 34 7.74 -5.90 -6.18
N VAL A 35 8.03 -5.58 -4.90
CA VAL A 35 7.02 -5.15 -3.93
C VAL A 35 6.41 -3.81 -4.34
N LEU A 36 7.22 -2.84 -4.76
CA LEU A 36 6.73 -1.55 -5.23
C LEU A 36 5.81 -1.67 -6.46
N TRP A 37 6.18 -2.52 -7.43
CA TRP A 37 5.33 -2.82 -8.58
C TRP A 37 4.03 -3.52 -8.20
N ARG A 38 4.09 -4.53 -7.32
CA ARG A 38 2.88 -5.21 -6.83
C ARG A 38 1.95 -4.23 -6.11
N ARG A 39 2.51 -3.36 -5.26
CA ARG A 39 1.74 -2.33 -4.55
C ARG A 39 1.07 -1.37 -5.52
N ARG A 40 1.81 -0.83 -6.49
CA ARG A 40 1.25 0.05 -7.54
C ARG A 40 0.12 -0.61 -8.32
N ARG A 41 0.26 -1.90 -8.65
CA ARG A 41 -0.80 -2.66 -9.35
C ARG A 41 -2.02 -2.86 -8.46
N ALA A 42 -1.83 -3.19 -7.18
CA ALA A 42 -2.93 -3.31 -6.23
C ALA A 42 -3.69 -1.99 -6.07
N THR A 43 -3.00 -0.84 -5.94
CA THR A 43 -3.66 0.47 -5.86
C THR A 43 -4.42 0.82 -7.13
N ARG A 44 -3.95 0.40 -8.31
CA ARG A 44 -4.68 0.57 -9.58
C ARG A 44 -5.91 -0.34 -9.70
N LEU A 45 -5.89 -1.50 -9.04
CA LEU A 45 -7.02 -2.44 -8.99
C LEU A 45 -8.03 -2.07 -7.90
N SER A 46 -7.59 -1.35 -6.86
CA SER A 46 -8.44 -0.64 -5.91
C SER A 46 -9.06 0.62 -6.53
N GLN A 47 -9.61 0.50 -7.73
CA GLN A 47 -10.56 1.50 -8.21
C GLN A 47 -11.71 1.58 -7.20
N PRO A 48 -12.25 2.77 -6.93
CA PRO A 48 -13.41 2.88 -6.07
C PRO A 48 -14.51 1.97 -6.62
N ILE A 49 -15.01 1.07 -5.78
CA ILE A 49 -16.17 0.23 -6.09
C ILE A 49 -17.30 1.16 -6.54
N SER A 50 -17.97 0.82 -7.64
CA SER A 50 -19.10 1.60 -8.14
C SER A 50 -20.12 1.85 -7.00
N PRO A 51 -20.69 3.07 -6.87
CA PRO A 51 -21.62 3.39 -5.79
C PRO A 51 -22.81 2.43 -5.71
N HIS A 52 -23.23 1.89 -6.87
CA HIS A 52 -24.30 0.90 -6.97
C HIS A 52 -23.89 -0.44 -6.35
N LEU A 53 -22.68 -0.92 -6.69
CA LEU A 53 -22.15 -2.16 -6.15
C LEU A 53 -21.87 -2.06 -4.64
N ALA A 54 -21.44 -0.89 -4.14
CA ALA A 54 -21.24 -0.64 -2.72
C ALA A 54 -22.56 -0.75 -1.92
N ARG A 55 -23.67 -0.25 -2.48
CA ARG A 55 -25.00 -0.36 -1.89
C ARG A 55 -25.46 -1.83 -1.82
N ASP A 56 -25.22 -2.59 -2.88
CA ASP A 56 -25.67 -3.99 -2.98
C ASP A 56 -24.94 -4.93 -2.00
N ILE A 57 -23.68 -4.62 -1.67
CA ILE A 57 -22.88 -5.38 -0.68
C ILE A 57 -22.98 -4.82 0.75
N GLY A 58 -23.87 -3.85 0.99
CA GLY A 58 -24.09 -3.26 2.31
C GLY A 58 -22.92 -2.42 2.83
N LEU A 59 -22.00 -1.98 1.97
CA LEU A 59 -20.95 -1.04 2.36
C LEU A 59 -21.53 0.38 2.38
N VAL A 60 -21.25 1.11 3.47
CA VAL A 60 -21.56 2.53 3.56
C VAL A 60 -20.76 3.24 2.46
N PRO A 61 -21.40 4.01 1.56
CA PRO A 61 -20.69 4.68 0.47
C PRO A 61 -19.62 5.61 1.05
N GLU A 62 -18.38 5.43 0.61
CA GLU A 62 -17.27 6.30 1.03
C GLU A 62 -17.60 7.73 0.57
N PRO A 63 -17.48 8.74 1.45
CA PRO A 63 -17.81 10.12 1.08
C PRO A 63 -16.96 10.55 -0.12
N PRO A 64 -17.51 11.35 -1.05
CA PRO A 64 -16.78 11.78 -2.23
C PRO A 64 -15.49 12.46 -1.80
N ARG A 65 -14.34 11.85 -2.12
CA ARG A 65 -13.04 12.47 -1.93
C ARG A 65 -12.99 13.72 -2.81
N LYS A 66 -13.04 14.89 -2.20
CA LYS A 66 -12.85 16.17 -2.89
C LYS A 66 -11.53 16.09 -3.65
N THR A 67 -11.63 16.14 -4.98
CA THR A 67 -10.44 16.17 -5.82
C THR A 67 -9.88 17.59 -5.73
N HIS A 68 -8.56 17.76 -5.68
CA HIS A 68 -7.91 19.07 -5.49
C HIS A 68 -8.30 20.16 -6.52
N TRP A 69 -8.98 19.79 -7.62
CA TRP A 69 -9.55 20.72 -8.59
C TRP A 69 -10.89 21.34 -8.17
N ASP A 70 -11.59 20.81 -7.15
CA ASP A 70 -12.84 21.36 -6.58
C ASP A 70 -12.61 22.54 -5.60
N LEU A 71 -11.36 22.93 -5.38
CA LEU A 71 -10.98 24.01 -4.46
C LEU A 71 -10.71 25.34 -5.18
N ARG A 72 -11.19 25.50 -6.42
CA ARG A 72 -10.95 26.70 -7.24
C ARG A 72 -12.19 27.54 -7.44
#